data_AF-A0A964TJN5-F1
#
_entry.id   AF-A0A964TJN5-F1
#
_cell.length_a   1.000
_cell.length_b   1.000
_cell.length_c   1.000
_cell.angle_alpha   90.00
_cell.angle_beta   90.00
_cell.angle_gamma   90.00
#
_symmetry.space_group_name_H-M   'P 1'
#
loop_
_entity.id
_entity.type
_entity.pdbx_description
1 polymer ?
#
loop_
_entity_poly.entity_id
_entity_poly.type
_entity_poly.pdbx_seq_one_letter_code
_entity_poly.pdbx_strand_id
1 'polypeptide(L)'
;MIVFGDRLREVCPRAEARALLARLDEGEAEALLLEAGALEAGVADALAPEAGDGAPSLRALMAATDALARLRREGGRGRARGEAGEALRRALAGPLPPRAAIKEPEGFAFYALDPALHAAAAARMLRAHRPRDVAVLGLRSIGTTLGAVVAAEAEAAGARARRLSVRPEGEPWDRRVRLSPAQGAALRGAEQVLCVDEGPGISGSSLAAAAEAAEAAGARLVHLLPAHAPDPGALRSERARALWARLPVWAEAWDAAVRPDLEARWGPLRDLGGGLWRAIAPARRGGPVHPWHERRKLWARAPDGGAVLLRWAGLGARGERTAARAGRLAERGGARPLWLGRGFLALEWVEGRACERLSDGLLAAMAGHAAGLRGEGTGTGGAERLLAILEATAAAEGLVLPAWVGQAAGRAGEAVRCDGRMGPPEWLRRPDGGFVKCDALDHADDHFAPGPQAPLWDLAGAAAEWEMGPAARGRLVEHWQAQSGGRPDREELAFHEAAWRAWRLGYADLAARTLPEPGAWRAEAARHRGGLRRALARGAAGWG
;
A
#
# COMPACT_ATOMS: atom_id res chain seq x y z
N MET A 1 5.74 19.14 1.75
CA MET A 1 6.47 17.87 1.93
C MET A 1 5.43 16.83 2.34
N ILE A 2 5.25 15.73 1.59
CA ILE A 2 4.42 14.62 2.09
C ILE A 2 5.27 13.79 3.01
N VAL A 3 4.79 13.57 4.24
CA VAL A 3 5.35 12.55 5.13
C VAL A 3 4.73 11.23 4.70
N PHE A 4 5.48 10.40 3.99
CA PHE A 4 5.09 9.01 3.75
C PHE A 4 5.08 8.27 5.07
N GLY A 5 4.01 7.52 5.32
CA GLY A 5 3.93 6.71 6.52
C GLY A 5 4.76 5.44 6.37
N ASP A 6 5.99 5.42 6.91
CA ASP A 6 6.73 4.18 7.12
C ASP A 6 5.96 3.33 8.16
N ARG A 7 5.15 2.38 7.68
CA ARG A 7 4.40 1.46 8.54
C ARG A 7 5.31 0.35 9.02
N LEU A 8 6.09 0.69 10.02
CA LEU A 8 6.98 -0.22 10.72
C LEU A 8 6.27 -0.77 11.95
N ARG A 9 6.18 -2.10 12.04
CA ARG A 9 5.68 -2.80 13.23
C ARG A 9 6.86 -3.46 13.92
N GLU A 10 7.07 -3.10 15.19
CA GLU A 10 7.97 -3.86 16.05
C GLU A 10 7.26 -5.13 16.50
N VAL A 11 7.91 -6.28 16.32
CA VAL A 11 7.34 -7.60 16.61
C VAL A 11 8.30 -8.44 17.43
N CYS A 12 7.77 -9.49 18.06
CA CYS A 12 8.57 -10.60 18.56
C CYS A 12 8.64 -11.70 17.47
N PRO A 13 9.80 -11.93 16.81
CA PRO A 13 9.92 -12.92 15.74
C PRO A 13 9.49 -14.32 16.12
N ARG A 14 9.76 -14.72 17.37
CA ARG A 14 9.35 -16.02 17.92
C ARG A 14 7.82 -16.14 18.01
N ALA A 15 7.11 -15.06 18.32
CA ALA A 15 5.65 -15.06 18.37
C ALA A 15 5.07 -15.14 16.95
N GLU A 16 5.60 -14.37 16.00
CA GLU A 16 5.18 -14.40 14.59
C GLU A 16 5.42 -15.78 13.95
N ALA A 17 6.58 -16.39 14.16
CA ALA A 17 6.88 -17.73 13.65
C ALA A 17 5.96 -18.81 14.27
N ARG A 18 5.55 -18.67 15.54
CA ARG A 18 4.55 -19.55 16.16
C ARG A 18 3.17 -19.35 15.55
N ALA A 19 2.76 -18.11 15.30
CA ALA A 19 1.48 -17.81 14.67
C ALA A 19 1.41 -18.37 13.24
N LEU A 20 2.48 -18.24 12.46
CA LEU A 20 2.63 -18.87 11.15
C LEU A 20 2.51 -20.40 11.24
N LEU A 21 3.22 -21.02 12.19
CA LEU A 21 3.17 -22.47 12.37
C LEU A 21 1.76 -22.95 12.78
N ALA A 22 1.06 -22.22 13.64
CA ALA A 22 -0.28 -22.57 14.08
C ALA A 22 -1.33 -22.47 12.96
N ARG A 23 -1.15 -21.53 12.03
CA ARG A 23 -2.01 -21.36 10.85
C ARG A 23 -1.57 -22.19 9.65
N LEU A 24 -0.52 -23.00 9.79
CA LEU A 24 0.11 -23.66 8.65
C LEU A 24 -0.79 -24.69 7.99
N ASP A 25 -1.77 -25.30 8.67
CA ASP A 25 -2.64 -26.33 8.07
C ASP A 25 -3.86 -25.72 7.36
N GLU A 26 -4.42 -24.65 7.92
CA GLU A 26 -5.65 -24.01 7.44
C GLU A 26 -5.39 -22.77 6.58
N GLY A 27 -4.17 -22.21 6.65
CA GLY A 27 -3.81 -20.98 5.96
C GLY A 27 -3.64 -21.16 4.46
N GLU A 28 -4.06 -20.12 3.73
CA GLU A 28 -3.79 -19.98 2.30
C GLU A 28 -2.27 -19.82 2.06
N ALA A 29 -1.75 -20.59 1.09
CA ALA A 29 -0.31 -20.64 0.83
C ALA A 29 0.29 -19.28 0.47
N GLU A 30 -0.46 -18.43 -0.26
CA GLU A 30 -0.01 -17.09 -0.61
C GLU A 30 0.10 -16.20 0.65
N ALA A 31 -0.94 -16.15 1.49
CA ALA A 31 -0.91 -15.37 2.73
C ALA A 31 0.25 -15.78 3.66
N LEU A 32 0.44 -17.09 3.86
CA LEU A 32 1.53 -17.63 4.67
C LEU A 32 2.91 -17.25 4.10
N LEU A 33 3.08 -17.33 2.77
CA LEU A 33 4.31 -16.94 2.09
C LEU A 33 4.64 -15.44 2.28
N LEU A 34 3.63 -14.56 2.16
CA LEU A 34 3.84 -13.13 2.35
C LEU A 34 4.27 -12.81 3.78
N GLU A 35 3.59 -13.39 4.76
CA GLU A 35 3.91 -13.22 6.19
C GLU A 35 5.30 -13.79 6.53
N ALA A 36 5.65 -14.97 6.02
CA ALA A 36 6.96 -15.58 6.22
C ALA A 36 8.10 -14.75 5.61
N GLY A 37 7.93 -14.26 4.38
CA GLY A 37 8.96 -13.42 3.75
C GLY A 37 9.14 -12.07 4.43
N ALA A 38 8.06 -11.46 4.95
CA ALA A 38 8.14 -10.24 5.75
C ALA A 38 8.87 -10.47 7.08
N LEU A 39 8.57 -11.59 7.76
CA LEU A 39 9.27 -12.00 8.98
C LEU A 39 10.75 -12.25 8.72
N GLU A 40 11.07 -12.97 7.65
CA GLU A 40 12.46 -13.22 7.24
C GLU A 40 13.22 -11.93 7.00
N ALA A 41 12.63 -10.98 6.26
CA ALA A 41 13.26 -9.67 6.02
C ALA A 41 13.55 -8.92 7.32
N GLY A 42 12.57 -8.87 8.24
CA GLY A 42 12.73 -8.21 9.53
C GLY A 42 13.78 -8.87 10.42
N VAL A 43 13.84 -10.20 10.45
CA VAL A 43 14.87 -10.94 11.20
C VAL A 43 16.25 -10.77 10.58
N ALA A 44 16.36 -10.79 9.25
CA ALA A 44 17.61 -10.54 8.54
C ALA A 44 18.13 -9.12 8.83
N ASP A 45 17.26 -8.12 8.89
CA ASP A 45 17.63 -6.75 9.25
C ASP A 45 18.06 -6.64 10.72
N ALA A 46 17.37 -7.32 11.64
CA ALA A 46 17.72 -7.31 13.07
C ALA A 46 19.03 -8.05 13.40
N LEU A 47 19.47 -8.97 12.55
CA LEU A 47 20.72 -9.72 12.69
C LEU A 47 21.89 -9.12 11.87
N ALA A 48 21.62 -8.13 11.02
CA ALA A 48 22.64 -7.45 10.24
C ALA A 48 23.29 -6.31 11.06
N PRO A 49 24.60 -6.04 10.89
CA PRO A 49 25.57 -6.74 10.03
C PRO A 49 26.23 -7.96 10.70
N GLU A 50 25.92 -8.24 11.97
CA GLU A 50 26.74 -9.10 12.85
C GLU A 50 26.74 -10.59 12.46
N ALA A 51 25.64 -11.13 11.91
CA ALA A 51 25.54 -12.55 11.56
C ALA A 51 25.34 -12.83 10.06
N GLY A 52 24.98 -11.81 9.26
CA GLY A 52 24.57 -11.96 7.85
C GLY A 52 23.48 -13.03 7.65
N ASP A 53 23.44 -13.64 6.45
CA ASP A 53 22.57 -14.82 6.16
C ASP A 53 23.09 -16.12 6.85
N GLY A 54 24.09 -15.99 7.74
CA GLY A 54 24.81 -17.08 8.39
C GLY A 54 24.17 -17.61 9.67
N ALA A 55 23.16 -16.95 10.23
CA ALA A 55 22.48 -17.42 11.43
C ALA A 55 21.64 -18.68 11.13
N PRO A 56 21.78 -19.78 11.91
CA PRO A 56 21.01 -21.01 11.68
C PRO A 56 19.49 -20.81 11.70
N SER A 57 18.98 -19.95 12.58
CA SER A 57 17.56 -19.61 12.69
C SER A 57 17.07 -18.80 11.48
N LEU A 58 17.86 -17.86 10.97
CA LEU A 58 17.54 -17.14 9.74
C LEU A 58 17.50 -18.08 8.54
N ARG A 59 18.48 -18.98 8.39
CA ARG A 59 18.44 -20.01 7.34
C ARG A 59 17.20 -20.91 7.45
N ALA A 60 16.78 -21.25 8.66
CA ALA A 60 15.57 -22.02 8.87
C ALA A 60 14.30 -21.23 8.49
N LEU A 61 14.24 -19.92 8.76
CA LEU A 61 13.17 -19.05 8.26
C LEU A 61 13.19 -18.96 6.73
N MET A 62 14.36 -18.77 6.13
CA MET A 62 14.52 -18.75 4.67
C MET A 62 13.99 -20.04 4.03
N ALA A 63 14.33 -21.20 4.60
CA ALA A 63 13.85 -22.49 4.16
C ALA A 63 12.32 -22.65 4.33
N ALA A 64 11.73 -22.03 5.37
CA ALA A 64 10.28 -21.99 5.53
C ALA A 64 9.63 -21.15 4.44
N THR A 65 10.17 -19.97 4.13
CA THR A 65 9.71 -19.12 3.02
C THR A 65 9.80 -19.85 1.68
N ASP A 66 10.90 -20.55 1.42
CA ASP A 66 11.11 -21.32 0.17
C ASP A 66 10.09 -22.48 0.05
N ALA A 67 9.84 -23.21 1.14
CA ALA A 67 8.84 -24.25 1.18
C ALA A 67 7.41 -23.70 0.96
N LEU A 68 7.08 -22.54 1.53
CA LEU A 68 5.80 -21.87 1.28
C LEU A 68 5.66 -21.37 -0.17
N ALA A 69 6.76 -20.95 -0.81
CA ALA A 69 6.77 -20.59 -2.22
C ALA A 69 6.50 -21.81 -3.12
N ARG A 70 7.10 -22.96 -2.82
CA ARG A 70 6.78 -24.24 -3.48
C ARG A 70 5.32 -24.64 -3.25
N LEU A 71 4.84 -24.54 -2.01
CA LEU A 71 3.44 -24.84 -1.67
C LEU A 71 2.46 -23.97 -2.46
N ARG A 72 2.74 -22.66 -2.60
CA ARG A 72 1.96 -21.75 -3.44
C ARG A 72 1.94 -22.23 -4.90
N ARG A 73 3.11 -22.52 -5.46
CA ARG A 73 3.27 -22.99 -6.83
C ARG A 73 2.51 -24.30 -7.11
N GLU A 74 2.47 -25.21 -6.13
CA GLU A 74 1.78 -26.50 -6.18
C GLU A 74 0.26 -26.39 -5.92
N GLY A 75 -0.30 -25.18 -5.82
CA GLY A 75 -1.73 -24.97 -5.58
C GLY A 75 -2.18 -25.26 -4.14
N GLY A 76 -1.27 -25.12 -3.17
CA GLY A 76 -1.57 -25.23 -1.74
C GLY A 76 -1.60 -26.65 -1.19
N ARG A 77 -1.24 -27.65 -1.99
CA ARG A 77 -1.21 -29.07 -1.63
C ARG A 77 0.19 -29.64 -1.81
N GLY A 78 0.56 -30.61 -0.98
CA GLY A 78 1.79 -31.39 -1.17
C GLY A 78 2.74 -31.36 0.03
N ARG A 79 3.87 -32.02 -0.15
CA ARG A 79 4.93 -32.20 0.87
C ARG A 79 5.51 -30.89 1.38
N ALA A 80 5.46 -29.84 0.56
CA ALA A 80 6.02 -28.53 0.88
C ALA A 80 5.41 -27.91 2.14
N ARG A 81 4.15 -28.25 2.49
CA ARG A 81 3.53 -27.80 3.75
C ARG A 81 4.24 -28.39 4.97
N GLY A 82 4.56 -29.69 4.94
CA GLY A 82 5.33 -30.35 6.01
C GLY A 82 6.74 -29.77 6.14
N GLU A 83 7.42 -29.55 5.01
CA GLU A 83 8.75 -28.92 4.96
C GLU A 83 8.76 -27.53 5.60
N ALA A 84 7.75 -26.70 5.31
CA ALA A 84 7.60 -25.38 5.92
C ALA A 84 7.44 -25.49 7.44
N GLY A 85 6.62 -26.44 7.92
CA GLY A 85 6.40 -26.67 9.34
C GLY A 85 7.67 -27.12 10.07
N GLU A 86 8.43 -28.03 9.50
CA GLU A 86 9.73 -28.43 10.04
C GLU A 86 10.73 -27.27 10.07
N ALA A 87 10.78 -26.47 9.02
CA ALA A 87 11.66 -25.31 8.94
C ALA A 87 11.31 -24.25 10.00
N LEU A 88 10.02 -23.97 10.20
CA LEU A 88 9.55 -23.07 11.28
C LEU A 88 9.89 -23.63 12.67
N ARG A 89 9.72 -24.94 12.92
CA ARG A 89 10.11 -25.57 14.18
C ARG A 89 11.63 -25.45 14.42
N ARG A 90 12.46 -25.65 13.39
CA ARG A 90 13.92 -25.44 13.48
C ARG A 90 14.26 -23.97 13.79
N ALA A 91 13.59 -23.01 13.16
CA ALA A 91 13.78 -21.59 13.45
C ALA A 91 13.44 -21.26 14.91
N LEU A 92 12.33 -21.80 15.43
CA LEU A 92 11.89 -21.63 16.82
C LEU A 92 12.81 -22.30 17.84
N ALA A 93 13.48 -23.40 17.47
CA ALA A 93 14.48 -24.05 18.32
C ALA A 93 15.79 -23.25 18.40
N GLY A 94 16.10 -22.44 17.38
CA GLY A 94 17.29 -21.60 17.32
C GLY A 94 17.15 -20.24 18.04
N PRO A 95 18.26 -19.48 18.11
CA PRO A 95 18.25 -18.12 18.63
C PRO A 95 17.55 -17.18 17.63
N LEU A 96 16.51 -16.48 18.07
CA LEU A 96 15.86 -15.42 17.30
C LEU A 96 16.05 -14.10 18.06
N PRO A 97 16.19 -12.96 17.36
CA PRO A 97 16.29 -11.68 18.04
C PRO A 97 14.99 -11.42 18.84
N PRO A 98 15.07 -10.73 19.99
CA PRO A 98 13.90 -10.49 20.84
C PRO A 98 12.88 -9.58 20.16
N ARG A 99 13.36 -8.70 19.27
CA ARG A 99 12.57 -7.73 18.53
C ARG A 99 13.06 -7.69 17.08
N ALA A 100 12.12 -7.50 16.16
CA ALA A 100 12.42 -7.17 14.78
C ALA A 100 11.44 -6.11 14.27
N ALA A 101 11.91 -5.28 13.36
CA ALA A 101 11.07 -4.31 12.66
C ALA A 101 10.60 -4.92 11.34
N ILE A 102 9.28 -5.08 11.18
CA ILE A 102 8.68 -5.51 9.92
C ILE A 102 8.02 -4.32 9.26
N LYS A 103 8.42 -4.02 8.02
CA LYS A 103 7.77 -3.02 7.17
C LYS A 103 6.60 -3.68 6.43
N GLU A 104 5.48 -2.96 6.31
CA GLU A 104 4.39 -3.36 5.42
C GLU A 104 4.95 -3.54 3.99
N PRO A 105 4.78 -4.72 3.36
CA PRO A 105 5.19 -4.95 1.98
C PRO A 105 4.31 -4.14 1.00
N GLU A 106 4.71 -2.90 0.70
CA GLU A 106 3.89 -1.94 -0.05
C GLU A 106 3.41 -2.45 -1.42
N GLY A 107 4.24 -3.17 -2.19
CA GLY A 107 3.83 -3.81 -3.44
C GLY A 107 2.60 -4.69 -3.29
N PHE A 108 2.63 -5.59 -2.32
CA PHE A 108 1.53 -6.52 -2.03
C PHE A 108 0.32 -5.79 -1.42
N ALA A 109 0.54 -4.67 -0.73
CA ALA A 109 -0.50 -3.92 -0.05
C ALA A 109 -1.23 -2.94 -0.97
N PHE A 110 -0.52 -2.24 -1.84
CA PHE A 110 -0.98 -1.01 -2.47
C PHE A 110 -0.84 -0.97 -3.99
N TYR A 111 0.19 -1.61 -4.54
CA TYR A 111 0.60 -1.42 -5.94
C TYR A 111 0.19 -2.56 -6.89
N ALA A 112 -0.71 -3.45 -6.46
CA ALA A 112 -1.17 -4.58 -7.26
C ALA A 112 -0.05 -5.54 -7.71
N LEU A 113 0.99 -5.69 -6.89
CA LEU A 113 2.06 -6.63 -7.13
C LEU A 113 1.60 -8.05 -6.76
N ASP A 114 1.36 -8.89 -7.76
CA ASP A 114 1.09 -10.32 -7.58
C ASP A 114 2.39 -11.12 -7.75
N PRO A 115 2.76 -12.00 -6.81
CA PRO A 115 3.96 -12.83 -6.95
C PRO A 115 3.95 -13.73 -8.22
N ALA A 116 2.79 -13.98 -8.84
CA ALA A 116 2.69 -14.67 -10.13
C ALA A 116 3.41 -13.93 -11.27
N LEU A 117 3.57 -12.61 -11.19
CA LEU A 117 4.32 -11.83 -12.18
C LEU A 117 5.79 -12.26 -12.19
N HIS A 118 6.40 -12.35 -11.02
CA HIS A 118 7.78 -12.81 -10.87
C HIS A 118 7.94 -14.29 -11.20
N ALA A 119 6.95 -15.13 -10.90
CA ALA A 119 6.95 -16.53 -11.31
C ALA A 119 6.95 -16.67 -12.85
N ALA A 120 6.06 -15.94 -13.54
CA ALA A 120 5.97 -15.96 -15.00
C ALA A 120 7.25 -15.42 -15.66
N ALA A 121 7.79 -14.30 -15.15
CA ALA A 121 9.04 -13.73 -15.62
C ALA A 121 10.22 -14.70 -15.45
N ALA A 122 10.33 -15.34 -14.28
CA ALA A 122 11.35 -16.35 -14.01
C ALA A 122 11.19 -17.56 -14.94
N ALA A 123 9.99 -18.09 -15.11
CA ALA A 123 9.73 -19.21 -16.01
C ALA A 123 10.12 -18.89 -17.46
N ARG A 124 9.87 -17.66 -17.92
CA ARG A 124 10.27 -17.20 -19.26
C ARG A 124 11.80 -17.15 -19.40
N MET A 125 12.49 -16.59 -18.41
CA MET A 125 13.95 -16.53 -18.36
C MET A 125 14.58 -17.93 -18.35
N LEU A 126 14.10 -18.82 -17.47
CA LEU A 126 14.60 -20.18 -17.30
C LEU A 126 14.40 -21.01 -18.58
N ARG A 127 13.28 -20.84 -19.30
CA ARG A 127 13.06 -21.50 -20.60
C ARG A 127 14.05 -21.02 -21.66
N ALA A 128 14.37 -19.73 -21.66
CA ALA A 128 15.26 -19.12 -22.65
C ALA A 128 16.74 -19.51 -22.42
N HIS A 129 17.18 -19.57 -21.17
CA HIS A 129 18.60 -19.77 -20.84
C HIS A 129 18.95 -21.15 -20.27
N ARG A 130 17.99 -21.88 -19.70
CA ARG A 130 18.16 -23.23 -19.12
C ARG A 130 19.39 -23.39 -18.21
N PRO A 131 19.61 -22.48 -17.22
CA PRO A 131 20.74 -22.61 -16.31
C PRO A 131 20.67 -23.90 -15.49
N ARG A 132 21.83 -24.43 -15.09
CA ARG A 132 21.91 -25.54 -14.13
C ARG A 132 22.05 -25.08 -12.69
N ASP A 133 22.60 -23.89 -12.46
CA ASP A 133 22.84 -23.32 -11.13
C ASP A 133 22.57 -21.82 -11.12
N VAL A 134 21.64 -21.38 -10.26
CA VAL A 134 21.24 -19.98 -10.13
C VAL A 134 21.38 -19.48 -8.69
N ALA A 135 21.86 -18.25 -8.55
CA ALA A 135 21.75 -17.50 -7.30
C ALA A 135 20.64 -16.46 -7.42
N VAL A 136 19.65 -16.53 -6.54
CA VAL A 136 18.54 -15.57 -6.47
C VAL A 136 18.86 -14.55 -5.38
N LEU A 137 19.10 -13.30 -5.78
CA LEU A 137 19.43 -12.19 -4.90
C LEU A 137 18.20 -11.30 -4.70
N GLY A 138 17.46 -11.54 -3.62
CA GLY A 138 16.27 -10.76 -3.26
C GLY A 138 16.62 -9.48 -2.49
N LEU A 139 16.01 -8.36 -2.86
CA LEU A 139 16.21 -7.09 -2.15
C LEU A 139 15.19 -6.94 -1.03
N ARG A 140 15.66 -6.79 0.21
CA ARG A 140 14.78 -6.60 1.37
C ARG A 140 14.10 -5.23 1.29
N SER A 141 12.78 -5.13 1.48
CA SER A 141 11.86 -6.10 2.12
C SER A 141 11.27 -7.14 1.17
N ILE A 142 10.42 -6.74 0.22
CA ILE A 142 9.57 -7.58 -0.63
C ILE A 142 10.35 -8.67 -1.40
N GLY A 143 11.60 -8.40 -1.76
CA GLY A 143 12.45 -9.33 -2.49
C GLY A 143 12.76 -10.64 -1.74
N THR A 144 12.54 -10.75 -0.42
CA THR A 144 12.62 -12.05 0.27
C THR A 144 11.53 -12.99 -0.22
N THR A 145 10.29 -12.53 -0.25
CA THR A 145 9.13 -13.25 -0.78
C THR A 145 9.28 -13.54 -2.26
N LEU A 146 9.56 -12.51 -3.06
CA LEU A 146 9.67 -12.68 -4.52
C LEU A 146 10.85 -13.57 -4.90
N GLY A 147 11.97 -13.44 -4.19
CA GLY A 147 13.13 -14.30 -4.38
C GLY A 147 12.81 -15.77 -4.12
N ALA A 148 11.97 -16.07 -3.11
CA ALA A 148 11.53 -17.44 -2.84
C ALA A 148 10.64 -17.99 -3.97
N VAL A 149 9.77 -17.15 -4.54
CA VAL A 149 8.95 -17.51 -5.71
C VAL A 149 9.82 -17.79 -6.94
N VAL A 150 10.79 -16.93 -7.23
CA VAL A 150 11.73 -17.13 -8.34
C VAL A 150 12.59 -18.39 -8.13
N ALA A 151 13.04 -18.64 -6.91
CA ALA A 151 13.79 -19.86 -6.57
C ALA A 151 12.94 -21.12 -6.78
N ALA A 152 11.67 -21.11 -6.37
CA ALA A 152 10.77 -22.24 -6.58
C ALA A 152 10.54 -22.55 -8.07
N GLU A 153 10.48 -21.54 -8.95
CA GLU A 153 10.41 -21.76 -10.40
C GLU A 153 11.72 -22.32 -10.97
N ALA A 154 12.88 -21.86 -10.46
CA ALA A 154 14.17 -22.41 -10.86
C ALA A 154 14.34 -23.88 -10.47
N GLU A 155 13.97 -24.24 -9.24
CA GLU A 155 13.96 -25.63 -8.77
C GLU A 155 13.04 -26.50 -9.62
N ALA A 156 11.84 -26.01 -9.94
CA ALA A 156 10.90 -26.72 -10.79
C ALA A 156 11.37 -26.89 -12.24
N ALA A 157 12.22 -25.97 -12.73
CA ALA A 157 12.89 -26.08 -14.02
C ALA A 157 14.12 -27.01 -13.99
N GLY A 158 14.45 -27.60 -12.83
CA GLY A 158 15.58 -28.51 -12.65
C GLY A 158 16.92 -27.81 -12.38
N ALA A 159 16.92 -26.49 -12.15
CA ALA A 159 18.11 -25.76 -11.75
C ALA A 159 18.34 -25.90 -10.24
N ARG A 160 19.60 -25.97 -9.83
CA ARG A 160 19.97 -25.73 -8.43
C ARG A 160 19.73 -24.25 -8.15
N ALA A 161 18.90 -23.93 -7.16
CA ALA A 161 18.68 -22.55 -6.73
C ALA A 161 19.33 -22.30 -5.37
N ARG A 162 19.98 -21.15 -5.21
CA ARG A 162 20.43 -20.64 -3.92
C ARG A 162 19.87 -19.24 -3.71
N ARG A 163 19.06 -19.06 -2.67
CA ARG A 163 18.52 -17.75 -2.32
C ARG A 163 19.42 -17.00 -1.34
N LEU A 164 19.58 -15.71 -1.59
CA LEU A 164 20.31 -14.74 -0.79
C LEU A 164 19.44 -13.49 -0.64
N SER A 165 19.67 -12.68 0.40
CA SER A 165 18.99 -11.39 0.52
C SER A 165 19.94 -10.25 0.91
N VAL A 166 19.68 -9.07 0.37
CA VAL A 166 20.49 -7.86 0.64
C VAL A 166 19.61 -6.65 0.92
N ARG A 167 20.15 -5.69 1.66
CA ARG A 167 19.53 -4.39 1.92
C ARG A 167 20.34 -3.31 1.16
N PRO A 168 19.77 -2.68 0.12
CA PRO A 168 20.36 -1.48 -0.43
C PRO A 168 20.30 -0.33 0.59
N GLU A 169 21.43 0.32 0.84
CA GLU A 169 21.61 1.37 1.84
C GLU A 169 22.16 2.66 1.20
N GLY A 170 22.13 3.79 1.92
CA GLY A 170 22.61 5.09 1.40
C GLY A 170 21.49 5.96 0.84
N GLU A 171 21.84 7.01 0.09
CA GLU A 171 20.89 8.02 -0.38
C GLU A 171 19.85 7.45 -1.38
N PRO A 172 18.59 7.95 -1.40
CA PRO A 172 17.49 7.40 -2.22
C PRO A 172 17.73 7.23 -3.73
N TRP A 173 18.81 7.78 -4.28
CA TRP A 173 19.19 7.66 -5.70
C TRP A 173 20.63 7.15 -5.93
N ASP A 174 21.40 6.93 -4.86
CA ASP A 174 22.74 6.33 -4.90
C ASP A 174 22.87 5.21 -3.85
N ARG A 175 21.92 4.27 -3.90
CA ARG A 175 21.93 3.11 -3.00
C ARG A 175 23.14 2.23 -3.28
N ARG A 176 23.71 1.59 -2.25
CA ARG A 176 24.81 0.63 -2.36
C ARG A 176 24.46 -0.64 -1.61
N VAL A 177 24.99 -1.76 -2.09
CA VAL A 177 24.84 -3.07 -1.44
C VAL A 177 26.20 -3.52 -0.94
N ARG A 178 26.25 -3.94 0.32
CA ARG A 178 27.42 -4.59 0.92
C ARG A 178 27.16 -6.09 0.99
N LEU A 179 28.05 -6.88 0.41
CA LEU A 179 27.98 -8.33 0.44
C LEU A 179 28.90 -8.87 1.54
N SER A 180 28.42 -9.87 2.27
CA SER A 180 29.31 -10.70 3.09
C SER A 180 30.21 -11.55 2.19
N PRO A 181 31.37 -12.04 2.69
CA PRO A 181 32.23 -12.94 1.94
C PRO A 181 31.52 -14.19 1.41
N ALA A 182 30.60 -14.76 2.21
CA ALA A 182 29.80 -15.92 1.83
C ALA A 182 28.81 -15.61 0.70
N GLN A 183 28.14 -14.46 0.75
CA GLN A 183 27.27 -14.01 -0.34
C GLN A 183 28.07 -13.77 -1.62
N GLY A 184 29.22 -13.08 -1.54
CA GLY A 184 30.08 -12.87 -2.70
C GLY A 184 30.57 -14.19 -3.33
N ALA A 185 30.95 -15.18 -2.51
CA ALA A 185 31.34 -16.50 -3.00
C ALA A 185 30.17 -17.25 -3.66
N ALA A 186 28.96 -17.15 -3.10
CA ALA A 186 27.77 -17.74 -3.70
C ALA A 186 27.43 -17.11 -5.07
N LEU A 187 27.54 -15.79 -5.21
CA LEU A 187 27.28 -15.09 -6.48
C LEU A 187 28.31 -15.44 -7.55
N ARG A 188 29.60 -15.57 -7.20
CA ARG A 188 30.65 -16.03 -8.13
C ARG A 188 30.46 -17.46 -8.62
N GLY A 189 29.98 -18.32 -7.73
CA GLY A 189 29.85 -19.75 -8.02
C GLY A 189 28.68 -20.07 -8.94
N ALA A 190 27.67 -19.21 -9.01
CA ALA A 190 26.48 -19.42 -9.83
C ALA A 190 26.74 -19.20 -11.33
N GLU A 191 26.01 -19.93 -12.16
CA GLU A 191 26.01 -19.71 -13.62
C GLU A 191 25.32 -18.39 -13.95
N GLN A 192 24.18 -18.14 -13.28
CA GLN A 192 23.36 -16.94 -13.46
C GLN A 192 22.92 -16.39 -12.10
N VAL A 193 22.94 -15.06 -11.97
CA VAL A 193 22.45 -14.33 -10.81
C VAL A 193 21.17 -13.59 -11.18
N LEU A 194 20.11 -13.80 -10.39
CA LEU A 194 18.80 -13.23 -10.59
C LEU A 194 18.54 -12.19 -9.50
N CYS A 195 18.60 -10.91 -9.85
CA CYS A 195 18.29 -9.81 -8.92
C CYS A 195 16.78 -9.54 -8.92
N VAL A 196 16.13 -9.72 -7.77
CA VAL A 196 14.66 -9.74 -7.66
C VAL A 196 14.18 -8.66 -6.69
N ASP A 197 13.25 -7.83 -7.16
CA ASP A 197 12.57 -6.82 -6.34
C ASP A 197 11.24 -6.38 -6.97
N GLU A 198 10.45 -5.60 -6.24
CA GLU A 198 9.32 -4.85 -6.78
C GLU A 198 9.78 -3.73 -7.75
N GLY A 199 10.91 -3.10 -7.45
CA GLY A 199 11.42 -1.96 -8.20
C GLY A 199 11.50 -2.20 -9.71
N PRO A 200 11.70 -1.14 -10.51
CA PRO A 200 12.30 0.10 -10.09
C PRO A 200 11.25 1.13 -9.65
N GLY A 201 11.55 1.85 -8.56
CA GLY A 201 10.95 3.17 -8.33
C GLY A 201 11.57 4.22 -9.26
N ILE A 202 11.27 5.50 -9.04
CA ILE A 202 11.70 6.63 -9.90
C ILE A 202 13.20 6.65 -10.22
N SER A 203 14.07 6.20 -9.30
CA SER A 203 15.52 6.20 -9.53
C SER A 203 16.08 4.92 -10.13
N GLY A 204 15.42 3.77 -9.97
CA GLY A 204 15.96 2.45 -10.32
C GLY A 204 17.22 2.01 -9.55
N SER A 205 17.63 2.79 -8.53
CA SER A 205 18.95 2.63 -7.88
C SER A 205 19.09 1.36 -7.04
N SER A 206 18.02 0.84 -6.42
CA SER A 206 18.08 -0.34 -5.56
C SER A 206 18.50 -1.60 -6.33
N LEU A 207 17.80 -1.92 -7.43
CA LEU A 207 18.15 -3.05 -8.29
C LEU A 207 19.50 -2.87 -8.97
N ALA A 208 19.84 -1.64 -9.40
CA ALA A 208 21.15 -1.34 -9.96
C ALA A 208 22.28 -1.61 -8.95
N ALA A 209 22.10 -1.21 -7.68
CA ALA A 209 23.07 -1.46 -6.62
C ALA A 209 23.30 -2.95 -6.35
N ALA A 210 22.24 -3.77 -6.39
CA ALA A 210 22.35 -5.20 -6.20
C ALA A 210 23.05 -5.88 -7.38
N ALA A 211 22.73 -5.48 -8.61
CA ALA A 211 23.36 -5.99 -9.81
C ALA A 211 24.85 -5.64 -9.87
N GLU A 212 25.23 -4.41 -9.55
CA GLU A 212 26.63 -4.01 -9.44
C GLU A 212 27.39 -4.78 -8.37
N ALA A 213 26.78 -4.98 -7.21
CA ALA A 213 27.41 -5.76 -6.16
C ALA A 213 27.64 -7.21 -6.63
N ALA A 214 26.73 -7.77 -7.42
CA ALA A 214 26.90 -9.09 -8.03
C ALA A 214 28.03 -9.09 -9.07
N GLU A 215 28.08 -8.13 -9.99
CA GLU A 215 29.16 -8.00 -10.98
C GLU A 215 30.52 -7.81 -10.30
N ALA A 216 30.60 -6.92 -9.30
CA ALA A 216 31.81 -6.68 -8.53
C ALA A 216 32.24 -7.89 -7.69
N ALA A 217 31.29 -8.73 -7.25
CA ALA A 217 31.61 -10.00 -6.63
C ALA A 217 32.23 -10.97 -7.63
N GLY A 218 31.98 -10.84 -8.93
CA GLY A 218 32.44 -11.72 -10.00
C GLY A 218 31.35 -12.62 -10.59
N ALA A 219 30.08 -12.22 -10.50
CA ALA A 219 28.98 -12.91 -11.15
C ALA A 219 29.17 -12.92 -12.68
N ARG A 220 28.90 -14.07 -13.31
CA ARG A 220 29.10 -14.27 -14.76
C ARG A 220 28.01 -13.60 -15.60
N LEU A 221 26.76 -13.84 -15.23
CA LEU A 221 25.58 -13.34 -15.92
C LEU A 221 24.59 -12.84 -14.87
N VAL A 222 24.16 -11.59 -15.01
CA VAL A 222 23.22 -10.94 -14.09
C VAL A 222 21.94 -10.60 -14.85
N HIS A 223 20.81 -11.02 -14.30
CA HIS A 223 19.47 -10.74 -14.82
C HIS A 223 18.68 -9.93 -13.81
N LEU A 224 17.88 -8.97 -14.30
CA LEU A 224 16.96 -8.20 -13.47
C LEU A 224 15.55 -8.77 -13.59
N LEU A 225 14.88 -9.01 -12.46
CA LEU A 225 13.49 -9.44 -12.38
C LEU A 225 12.65 -8.43 -11.58
N PRO A 226 12.31 -7.28 -12.18
CA PRO A 226 11.45 -6.27 -11.58
C PRO A 226 9.96 -6.60 -11.69
N ALA A 227 9.10 -5.85 -11.00
CA ALA A 227 7.64 -5.93 -11.20
C ALA A 227 7.21 -5.41 -12.58
N HIS A 228 7.97 -4.50 -13.17
CA HIS A 228 7.71 -3.93 -14.49
C HIS A 228 9.03 -3.53 -15.16
N ALA A 229 9.05 -3.52 -16.50
CA ALA A 229 10.18 -3.00 -17.26
C ALA A 229 10.02 -1.48 -17.43
N PRO A 230 10.89 -0.64 -16.85
CA PRO A 230 10.85 0.80 -17.09
C PRO A 230 11.40 1.12 -18.48
N ASP A 231 11.17 2.35 -18.94
CA ASP A 231 12.09 2.98 -19.90
C ASP A 231 13.39 3.33 -19.17
N PRO A 232 14.55 2.73 -19.54
CA PRO A 232 15.83 3.05 -18.89
C PRO A 232 16.18 4.54 -18.99
N GLY A 233 15.78 5.24 -20.06
CA GLY A 233 16.04 6.67 -20.24
C GLY A 233 15.32 7.56 -19.23
N ALA A 234 14.20 7.10 -18.69
CA ALA A 234 13.37 7.83 -17.73
C ALA A 234 13.87 7.72 -16.27
N LEU A 235 14.83 6.83 -15.97
CA LEU A 235 15.34 6.66 -14.61
C LEU A 235 16.19 7.87 -14.19
N ARG A 236 15.99 8.35 -12.96
CA ARG A 236 16.72 9.52 -12.44
C ARG A 236 18.19 9.25 -12.11
N SER A 237 18.54 8.03 -11.73
CA SER A 237 19.94 7.68 -11.43
C SER A 237 20.68 7.34 -12.72
N GLU A 238 21.75 8.07 -13.03
CA GLU A 238 22.55 7.85 -14.25
C GLU A 238 23.14 6.44 -14.29
N ARG A 239 23.60 5.98 -13.12
CA ARG A 239 24.13 4.64 -12.91
C ARG A 239 23.08 3.57 -13.19
N ALA A 240 21.85 3.78 -12.74
CA ALA A 240 20.74 2.90 -13.08
C ALA A 240 20.46 2.94 -14.59
N ARG A 241 20.40 4.12 -15.24
CA ARG A 241 20.17 4.22 -16.70
C ARG A 241 21.15 3.35 -17.49
N ALA A 242 22.44 3.45 -17.17
CA ALA A 242 23.49 2.70 -17.86
C ALA A 242 23.37 1.18 -17.64
N LEU A 243 23.09 0.75 -16.42
CA LEU A 243 23.00 -0.66 -16.08
C LEU A 243 21.74 -1.32 -16.66
N TRP A 244 20.58 -0.65 -16.54
CA TRP A 244 19.30 -1.14 -17.05
C TRP A 244 19.26 -1.23 -18.58
N ALA A 245 20.03 -0.40 -19.28
CA ALA A 245 20.15 -0.48 -20.74
C ALA A 245 21.00 -1.69 -21.21
N ARG A 246 21.87 -2.24 -20.35
CA ARG A 246 22.80 -3.33 -20.69
C ARG A 246 22.34 -4.70 -20.22
N LEU A 247 21.74 -4.79 -19.03
CA LEU A 247 21.40 -6.08 -18.43
C LEU A 247 20.09 -6.65 -19.00
N PRO A 248 19.97 -7.98 -19.15
CA PRO A 248 18.69 -8.61 -19.49
C PRO A 248 17.65 -8.36 -18.39
N VAL A 249 16.49 -7.83 -18.80
CA VAL A 249 15.36 -7.56 -17.92
C VAL A 249 14.21 -8.51 -18.23
N TRP A 250 13.70 -9.17 -17.19
CA TRP A 250 12.57 -10.08 -17.27
C TRP A 250 11.46 -9.56 -16.37
N ALA A 251 10.47 -8.91 -16.99
CA ALA A 251 9.21 -8.54 -16.35
C ALA A 251 8.05 -9.26 -17.05
N GLU A 252 6.93 -9.37 -16.35
CA GLU A 252 5.66 -9.83 -16.90
C GLU A 252 4.57 -8.77 -16.68
N ALA A 253 3.68 -8.62 -17.64
CA ALA A 253 2.59 -7.67 -17.53
C ALA A 253 1.46 -8.25 -16.66
N TRP A 254 0.87 -7.41 -15.81
CA TRP A 254 -0.30 -7.79 -15.01
C TRP A 254 -1.46 -8.32 -15.86
N ASP A 255 -1.69 -7.69 -17.02
CA ASP A 255 -2.74 -8.11 -17.97
C ASP A 255 -2.48 -9.49 -18.58
N ALA A 256 -1.23 -9.96 -18.61
CA ALA A 256 -0.90 -11.29 -19.12
C ALA A 256 -1.00 -12.37 -18.03
N ALA A 257 -0.58 -12.06 -16.79
CA ALA A 257 -0.45 -13.06 -15.74
C ALA A 257 -1.63 -13.16 -14.76
N VAL A 258 -2.40 -12.09 -14.55
CA VAL A 258 -3.45 -12.03 -13.51
C VAL A 258 -4.83 -11.80 -14.10
N ARG A 259 -4.94 -10.95 -15.13
CA ARG A 259 -6.22 -10.62 -15.75
C ARG A 259 -7.00 -11.83 -16.28
N PRO A 260 -6.39 -12.85 -16.93
CA PRO A 260 -7.15 -14.00 -17.44
C PRO A 260 -7.92 -14.74 -16.35
N ASP A 261 -7.35 -14.89 -15.15
CA ASP A 261 -8.02 -15.54 -14.01
C ASP A 261 -9.26 -14.76 -13.57
N LEU A 262 -9.16 -13.42 -13.57
CA LEU A 262 -10.26 -12.55 -13.19
C LEU A 262 -11.34 -12.52 -14.28
N GLU A 263 -10.95 -12.49 -15.57
CA GLU A 263 -11.89 -12.55 -16.70
C GLU A 263 -12.61 -13.90 -16.79
N ALA A 264 -11.94 -15.01 -16.44
CA ALA A 264 -12.57 -16.32 -16.33
C ALA A 264 -13.70 -16.34 -15.29
N ARG A 265 -13.58 -15.54 -14.22
CA ARG A 265 -14.61 -15.44 -13.17
C ARG A 265 -15.69 -14.41 -13.47
N TRP A 266 -15.32 -13.25 -13.98
CA TRP A 266 -16.20 -12.08 -14.04
C TRP A 266 -16.59 -11.66 -15.45
N GLY A 267 -16.09 -12.35 -16.47
CA GLY A 267 -16.22 -11.92 -17.86
C GLY A 267 -15.29 -10.75 -18.20
N PRO A 268 -15.49 -10.11 -19.38
CA PRO A 268 -14.62 -9.04 -19.85
C PRO A 268 -14.47 -7.90 -18.84
N LEU A 269 -13.23 -7.51 -18.56
CA LEU A 269 -12.90 -6.46 -17.60
C LEU A 269 -12.61 -5.12 -18.28
N ARG A 270 -13.13 -4.04 -17.71
CA ARG A 270 -12.78 -2.67 -18.09
C ARG A 270 -11.95 -2.02 -16.98
N ASP A 271 -10.79 -1.46 -17.33
CA ASP A 271 -10.00 -0.68 -16.38
C ASP A 271 -10.67 0.67 -16.07
N LEU A 272 -10.77 0.97 -14.78
CA LEU A 272 -11.31 2.20 -14.21
C LEU A 272 -10.26 3.00 -13.44
N GLY A 273 -9.05 2.47 -13.26
CA GLY A 273 -7.97 3.13 -12.54
C GLY A 273 -7.49 4.41 -13.23
N GLY A 274 -6.67 5.19 -12.53
CA GLY A 274 -6.08 6.43 -13.05
C GLY A 274 -7.08 7.49 -13.51
N GLY A 275 -8.30 7.48 -12.99
CA GLY A 275 -9.38 8.38 -13.40
C GLY A 275 -10.21 7.93 -14.60
N LEU A 276 -9.94 6.73 -15.17
CA LEU A 276 -10.70 6.17 -16.30
C LEU A 276 -12.18 5.91 -15.96
N TRP A 277 -12.52 5.79 -14.68
CA TRP A 277 -13.90 5.73 -14.20
C TRP A 277 -14.78 6.89 -14.68
N ARG A 278 -14.20 8.05 -15.04
CA ARG A 278 -14.96 9.19 -15.59
C ARG A 278 -15.70 8.87 -16.88
N ALA A 279 -15.19 7.93 -17.68
CA ALA A 279 -15.82 7.54 -18.93
C ALA A 279 -17.15 6.78 -18.73
N ILE A 280 -17.38 6.21 -17.54
CA ILE A 280 -18.63 5.52 -17.19
C ILE A 280 -19.45 6.25 -16.13
N ALA A 281 -18.85 7.23 -15.46
CA ALA A 281 -19.50 8.11 -14.50
C ALA A 281 -19.21 9.59 -14.83
N PRO A 282 -19.59 10.10 -16.01
CA PRO A 282 -19.21 11.45 -16.48
C PRO A 282 -19.81 12.58 -15.63
N ALA A 283 -20.93 12.32 -14.94
CA ALA A 283 -21.53 13.26 -13.99
C ALA A 283 -20.69 13.46 -12.72
N ARG A 284 -19.69 12.60 -12.44
CA ARG A 284 -18.71 12.84 -11.38
C ARG A 284 -17.72 13.90 -11.87
N ARG A 285 -18.06 15.18 -11.72
CA ARG A 285 -17.10 16.29 -11.77
C ARG A 285 -16.08 16.12 -10.64
N GLY A 286 -15.03 15.34 -10.89
CA GLY A 286 -13.98 15.08 -9.92
C GLY A 286 -12.76 15.96 -10.12
N GLY A 287 -12.22 16.46 -9.01
CA GLY A 287 -10.89 17.08 -8.96
C GLY A 287 -9.80 16.16 -9.52
N PRO A 288 -8.56 16.67 -9.68
CA PRO A 288 -7.50 15.93 -10.36
C PRO A 288 -7.21 14.57 -9.69
N VAL A 289 -6.80 13.60 -10.50
CA VAL A 289 -6.41 12.26 -10.04
C VAL A 289 -4.90 12.10 -10.23
N HIS A 290 -4.25 11.47 -9.25
CA HIS A 290 -2.86 11.09 -9.35
C HIS A 290 -2.83 9.61 -9.75
N PRO A 291 -2.57 9.27 -11.02
CA PRO A 291 -2.80 7.92 -11.52
C PRO A 291 -2.02 6.85 -10.78
N TRP A 292 -0.80 7.16 -10.32
CA TRP A 292 0.03 6.21 -9.58
C TRP A 292 -0.36 6.02 -8.10
N HIS A 293 -1.19 6.90 -7.55
CA HIS A 293 -1.64 6.81 -6.15
C HIS A 293 -3.08 6.28 -6.05
N GLU A 294 -3.73 6.04 -7.19
CA GLU A 294 -5.05 5.44 -7.22
C GLU A 294 -4.94 3.91 -7.22
N ARG A 295 -5.70 3.23 -6.34
CA ARG A 295 -5.82 1.77 -6.39
C ARG A 295 -6.35 1.32 -7.75
N ARG A 296 -5.78 0.23 -8.28
CA ARG A 296 -6.30 -0.45 -9.47
C ARG A 296 -7.77 -0.81 -9.25
N LYS A 297 -8.60 -0.46 -10.23
CA LYS A 297 -10.05 -0.68 -10.22
C LYS A 297 -10.46 -1.25 -11.56
N LEU A 298 -11.17 -2.36 -11.55
CA LEU A 298 -11.72 -2.98 -12.75
C LEU A 298 -13.23 -3.05 -12.59
N TRP A 299 -13.93 -2.98 -13.71
CA TRP A 299 -15.37 -3.11 -13.76
C TRP A 299 -15.72 -4.27 -14.67
N ALA A 300 -16.67 -5.08 -14.23
CA ALA A 300 -17.20 -6.18 -14.99
C ALA A 300 -18.73 -6.10 -14.98
N ARG A 301 -19.34 -6.56 -16.06
CA ARG A 301 -20.76 -6.88 -16.08
C ARG A 301 -20.90 -8.34 -15.67
N ALA A 302 -21.57 -8.59 -14.55
CA ALA A 302 -21.86 -9.94 -14.11
C ALA A 302 -22.75 -10.66 -15.14
N PRO A 303 -22.61 -11.99 -15.31
CA PRO A 303 -23.39 -12.76 -16.28
C PRO A 303 -24.91 -12.67 -16.09
N ASP A 304 -25.38 -12.39 -14.87
CA ASP A 304 -26.78 -12.21 -14.51
C ASP A 304 -27.34 -10.80 -14.82
N GLY A 305 -26.53 -9.93 -15.43
CA GLY A 305 -26.90 -8.55 -15.78
C GLY A 305 -26.51 -7.52 -14.73
N GLY A 306 -26.07 -7.94 -13.54
CA GLY A 306 -25.50 -7.05 -12.53
C GLY A 306 -24.16 -6.45 -12.97
N ALA A 307 -23.61 -5.53 -12.18
CA ALA A 307 -22.27 -5.01 -12.37
C ALA A 307 -21.48 -5.11 -11.08
N VAL A 308 -20.16 -5.26 -11.22
CA VAL A 308 -19.24 -5.41 -10.08
C VAL A 308 -18.04 -4.48 -10.24
N LEU A 309 -17.60 -3.91 -9.13
CA LEU A 309 -16.34 -3.17 -9.02
C LEU A 309 -15.32 -4.08 -8.34
N LEU A 310 -14.26 -4.46 -9.05
CA LEU A 310 -13.09 -5.08 -8.46
C LEU A 310 -12.11 -3.97 -8.08
N ARG A 311 -11.83 -3.81 -6.79
CA ARG A 311 -10.83 -2.87 -6.29
C ARG A 311 -9.67 -3.65 -5.68
N TRP A 312 -8.44 -3.25 -5.98
CA TRP A 312 -7.28 -3.77 -5.26
C TRP A 312 -7.39 -3.45 -3.76
N ALA A 313 -7.40 -4.49 -2.94
CA ALA A 313 -7.48 -4.43 -1.48
C ALA A 313 -6.16 -4.83 -0.79
N GLY A 314 -5.24 -5.42 -1.56
CA GLY A 314 -4.00 -6.00 -1.05
C GLY A 314 -4.13 -7.51 -0.83
N LEU A 315 -2.99 -8.18 -0.79
CA LEU A 315 -2.90 -9.62 -0.58
C LEU A 315 -2.91 -9.99 0.92
N GLY A 316 -3.26 -11.25 1.20
CA GLY A 316 -3.25 -11.84 2.55
C GLY A 316 -4.09 -11.07 3.58
N ALA A 317 -3.57 -10.97 4.80
CA ALA A 317 -4.28 -10.38 5.95
C ALA A 317 -4.75 -8.94 5.71
N ARG A 318 -4.10 -8.16 4.83
CA ARG A 318 -4.57 -6.81 4.47
C ARG A 318 -5.88 -6.86 3.69
N GLY A 319 -5.96 -7.73 2.67
CA GLY A 319 -7.17 -7.94 1.90
C GLY A 319 -8.34 -8.39 2.78
N GLU A 320 -8.08 -9.33 3.69
CA GLU A 320 -9.07 -9.83 4.66
C GLU A 320 -9.61 -8.72 5.58
N ARG A 321 -8.72 -7.89 6.16
CA ARG A 321 -9.13 -6.75 6.98
C ARG A 321 -9.96 -5.73 6.18
N THR A 322 -9.58 -5.49 4.93
CA THR A 322 -10.29 -4.58 4.02
C THR A 322 -11.68 -5.12 3.69
N ALA A 323 -11.80 -6.42 3.42
CA ALA A 323 -13.08 -7.09 3.17
C ALA A 323 -13.99 -7.09 4.42
N ALA A 324 -13.43 -7.38 5.59
CA ALA A 324 -14.17 -7.33 6.86
C ALA A 324 -14.70 -5.91 7.15
N ARG A 325 -13.90 -4.88 6.85
CA ARG A 325 -14.34 -3.48 6.95
C ARG A 325 -15.43 -3.14 5.93
N ALA A 326 -15.28 -3.58 4.69
CA ALA A 326 -16.32 -3.42 3.67
C ALA A 326 -17.65 -4.05 4.11
N GLY A 327 -17.62 -5.22 4.77
CA GLY A 327 -18.80 -5.86 5.36
C GLY A 327 -19.52 -4.97 6.38
N ARG A 328 -18.79 -4.44 7.37
CA ARG A 328 -19.35 -3.52 8.37
C ARG A 328 -19.89 -2.22 7.78
N LEU A 329 -19.24 -1.70 6.73
CA LEU A 329 -19.70 -0.51 6.03
C LEU A 329 -20.97 -0.80 5.21
N ALA A 330 -21.09 -2.00 4.64
CA ALA A 330 -22.28 -2.42 3.91
C ALA A 330 -23.53 -2.50 4.81
N GLU A 331 -23.38 -2.94 6.06
CA GLU A 331 -24.45 -2.91 7.08
C GLU A 331 -25.00 -1.49 7.34
N ARG A 332 -24.25 -0.46 6.93
CA ARG A 332 -24.59 0.96 7.09
C ARG A 332 -24.92 1.64 5.76
N GLY A 333 -25.22 0.86 4.73
CA GLY A 333 -25.63 1.36 3.41
C GLY A 333 -24.48 1.56 2.41
N GLY A 334 -23.26 1.12 2.75
CA GLY A 334 -22.14 1.02 1.80
C GLY A 334 -22.32 -0.12 0.79
N ALA A 335 -21.42 -0.18 -0.21
CA ALA A 335 -21.42 -1.24 -1.21
C ALA A 335 -21.10 -2.61 -0.58
N ARG A 336 -21.94 -3.61 -0.83
CA ARG A 336 -21.76 -4.97 -0.33
C ARG A 336 -20.52 -5.65 -0.93
N PRO A 337 -19.64 -6.26 -0.12
CA PRO A 337 -18.57 -7.11 -0.62
C PRO A 337 -19.13 -8.46 -1.11
N LEU A 338 -18.67 -8.88 -2.28
CA LEU A 338 -19.12 -10.10 -2.97
C LEU A 338 -18.06 -11.19 -2.96
N TRP A 339 -16.79 -10.83 -3.00
CA TRP A 339 -15.68 -11.77 -3.11
C TRP A 339 -14.34 -11.10 -2.79
N LEU A 340 -13.43 -11.84 -2.18
CA LEU A 340 -12.03 -11.46 -2.04
C LEU A 340 -11.17 -12.56 -2.67
N GLY A 341 -10.22 -12.18 -3.52
CA GLY A 341 -9.21 -13.10 -4.03
C GLY A 341 -8.27 -12.44 -5.03
N ARG A 342 -7.07 -13.03 -5.19
CA ARG A 342 -5.99 -12.47 -6.03
C ARG A 342 -5.69 -11.00 -5.70
N GLY A 343 -5.89 -10.59 -4.44
CA GLY A 343 -5.71 -9.22 -3.95
C GLY A 343 -6.82 -8.23 -4.30
N PHE A 344 -7.89 -8.66 -4.99
CA PHE A 344 -9.05 -7.85 -5.32
C PHE A 344 -10.23 -8.13 -4.41
N LEU A 345 -10.85 -7.06 -3.94
CA LEU A 345 -12.18 -7.08 -3.34
C LEU A 345 -13.21 -6.71 -4.42
N ALA A 346 -14.07 -7.65 -4.76
CA ALA A 346 -15.25 -7.40 -5.58
C ALA A 346 -16.36 -6.82 -4.70
N LEU A 347 -16.87 -5.66 -5.10
CA LEU A 347 -18.01 -4.98 -4.50
C LEU A 347 -19.15 -4.98 -5.52
N GLU A 348 -20.38 -5.00 -5.02
CA GLU A 348 -21.53 -4.70 -5.87
C GLU A 348 -21.37 -3.31 -6.50
N TRP A 349 -21.75 -3.16 -7.76
CA TRP A 349 -21.82 -1.86 -8.37
C TRP A 349 -23.06 -1.12 -7.88
N VAL A 350 -22.86 0.02 -7.24
CA VAL A 350 -23.96 0.84 -6.74
C VAL A 350 -24.34 1.89 -7.79
N GLU A 351 -25.54 1.74 -8.34
CA GLU A 351 -26.12 2.73 -9.24
C GLU A 351 -26.43 4.04 -8.51
N GLY A 352 -26.05 5.16 -9.11
CA GLY A 352 -26.28 6.47 -8.53
C GLY A 352 -25.69 7.61 -9.32
N ARG A 353 -26.10 8.84 -8.97
CA ARG A 353 -25.56 10.07 -9.55
C ARG A 353 -24.63 10.75 -8.55
N ALA A 354 -23.53 11.29 -9.04
CA ALA A 354 -22.61 12.07 -8.20
C ALA A 354 -23.36 13.21 -7.51
N CYS A 355 -23.08 13.41 -6.23
CA CYS A 355 -23.58 14.58 -5.53
C CYS A 355 -22.79 15.82 -5.99
N GLU A 356 -23.46 16.78 -6.62
CA GLU A 356 -22.83 18.04 -7.08
C GLU A 356 -23.10 19.22 -6.14
N ARG A 357 -24.12 19.11 -5.29
CA ARG A 357 -24.57 20.17 -4.39
C ARG A 357 -24.86 19.60 -3.02
N LEU A 358 -24.62 20.42 -1.99
CA LEU A 358 -25.02 20.10 -0.63
C LEU A 358 -26.55 20.13 -0.51
N SER A 359 -27.07 19.18 0.25
CA SER A 359 -28.44 19.12 0.72
C SER A 359 -28.44 18.70 2.18
N ASP A 360 -29.51 18.97 2.91
CA ASP A 360 -29.59 18.56 4.32
C ASP A 360 -29.45 17.04 4.49
N GLY A 361 -30.07 16.26 3.59
CA GLY A 361 -29.93 14.80 3.59
C GLY A 361 -28.50 14.32 3.33
N LEU A 362 -27.73 15.02 2.48
CA LEU A 362 -26.32 14.69 2.26
C LEU A 362 -25.47 15.04 3.49
N LEU A 363 -25.73 16.17 4.16
CA LEU A 363 -25.06 16.52 5.41
C LEU A 363 -25.35 15.49 6.50
N ALA A 364 -26.59 15.03 6.62
CA ALA A 364 -26.97 13.97 7.54
C ALA A 364 -26.26 12.64 7.23
N ALA A 365 -26.10 12.30 5.94
CA ALA A 365 -25.36 11.11 5.52
C ALA A 365 -23.85 11.20 5.81
N MET A 366 -23.23 12.36 5.59
CA MET A 366 -21.81 12.62 5.93
C MET A 366 -21.56 12.51 7.42
N ALA A 367 -22.44 13.13 8.22
CA ALA A 367 -22.39 13.03 9.67
C ALA A 367 -22.55 11.57 10.14
N GLY A 368 -23.49 10.83 9.55
CA GLY A 368 -23.83 9.47 9.97
C GLY A 368 -22.70 8.49 9.67
N HIS A 369 -22.07 8.68 8.51
CA HIS A 369 -20.87 7.95 8.15
C HIS A 369 -19.74 8.19 9.16
N ALA A 370 -19.37 9.45 9.39
CA ALA A 370 -18.28 9.79 10.31
C ALA A 370 -18.57 9.36 11.76
N ALA A 371 -19.81 9.52 12.23
CA ALA A 371 -20.23 9.05 13.56
C ALA A 371 -20.19 7.52 13.67
N GLY A 372 -20.56 6.80 12.61
CA GLY A 372 -20.50 5.35 12.55
C GLY A 372 -19.08 4.81 12.69
N LEU A 373 -18.05 5.54 12.23
CA LEU A 373 -16.65 5.09 12.35
C LEU A 373 -16.15 5.04 13.80
N ARG A 374 -16.90 5.59 14.76
CA ARG A 374 -16.61 5.43 16.19
C ARG A 374 -16.66 3.95 16.56
N GLY A 375 -15.63 3.49 17.28
CA GLY A 375 -15.49 2.08 17.66
C GLY A 375 -14.81 1.19 16.60
N GLU A 376 -14.45 1.72 15.41
CA GLU A 376 -13.61 0.97 14.46
C GLU A 376 -12.14 0.81 14.91
N GLY A 377 -11.78 1.39 16.08
CA GLY A 377 -10.55 1.15 16.87
C GLY A 377 -9.21 1.35 16.15
N THR A 378 -8.31 2.18 16.67
CA THR A 378 -6.93 2.33 16.15
C THR A 378 -5.96 2.67 17.28
N GLY A 379 -4.74 2.14 17.33
CA GLY A 379 -3.63 2.75 16.60
C GLY A 379 -3.21 4.10 17.23
N THR A 380 -1.93 4.25 17.56
CA THR A 380 -1.41 5.36 18.39
C THR A 380 -1.52 6.76 17.74
N GLY A 381 -2.07 7.72 18.49
CA GLY A 381 -1.84 9.18 18.42
C GLY A 381 -1.65 9.87 17.07
N GLY A 382 -2.72 10.08 16.30
CA GLY A 382 -2.67 10.71 14.97
C GLY A 382 -2.48 12.24 14.96
N ALA A 383 -2.86 12.93 16.03
CA ALA A 383 -2.88 14.40 16.09
C ALA A 383 -1.48 15.04 16.03
N GLU A 384 -0.48 14.41 16.66
CA GLU A 384 0.92 14.86 16.60
C GLU A 384 1.45 14.84 15.16
N ARG A 385 1.13 13.78 14.39
CA ARG A 385 1.47 13.71 12.97
C ARG A 385 0.77 14.79 12.15
N LEU A 386 -0.50 15.08 12.43
CA LEU A 386 -1.22 16.18 11.78
C LEU A 386 -0.60 17.54 12.10
N LEU A 387 -0.21 17.76 13.36
CA LEU A 387 0.47 18.98 13.78
C LEU A 387 1.80 19.14 13.03
N ALA A 388 2.62 18.09 12.96
CA ALA A 388 3.89 18.12 12.21
C ALA A 388 3.68 18.42 10.71
N ILE A 389 2.64 17.84 10.08
CA ILE A 389 2.28 18.15 8.69
C ILE A 389 1.89 19.63 8.54
N LEU A 390 1.07 20.14 9.46
CA LEU A 390 0.61 21.52 9.47
C LEU A 390 1.78 22.50 9.68
N GLU A 391 2.67 22.24 10.63
CA GLU A 391 3.89 23.02 10.89
C GLU A 391 4.80 23.06 9.67
N ALA A 392 5.14 21.90 9.10
CA ALA A 392 6.01 21.82 7.93
C ALA A 392 5.40 22.55 6.71
N THR A 393 4.08 22.45 6.53
CA THR A 393 3.39 23.11 5.42
C THR A 393 3.27 24.62 5.66
N ALA A 394 2.96 25.05 6.88
CA ALA A 394 2.88 26.47 7.24
C ALA A 394 4.25 27.15 7.09
N ALA A 395 5.33 26.51 7.54
CA ALA A 395 6.69 27.00 7.35
C ALA A 395 7.04 27.15 5.86
N ALA A 396 6.72 26.15 5.04
CA ALA A 396 6.94 26.22 3.59
C ALA A 396 6.12 27.33 2.89
N GLU A 397 4.98 27.72 3.46
CA GLU A 397 4.09 28.77 2.97
C GLU A 397 4.36 30.15 3.61
N GLY A 398 5.36 30.26 4.50
CA GLY A 398 5.67 31.49 5.22
C GLY A 398 4.56 31.93 6.18
N LEU A 399 3.79 30.99 6.71
CA LEU A 399 2.69 31.24 7.63
C LEU A 399 3.13 31.04 9.09
N VAL A 400 2.73 31.95 9.97
CA VAL A 400 2.89 31.80 11.41
C VAL A 400 1.67 31.07 11.96
N LEU A 401 1.90 29.94 12.65
CA LEU A 401 0.81 29.22 13.31
C LEU A 401 0.33 29.99 14.56
N PRO A 402 -0.99 30.24 14.69
CA PRO A 402 -1.54 30.80 15.92
C PRO A 402 -1.35 29.86 17.12
N ALA A 403 -1.21 30.42 18.33
CA ALA A 403 -1.02 29.65 19.57
C ALA A 403 -2.13 28.62 19.85
N TRP A 404 -3.36 28.89 19.37
CA TRP A 404 -4.49 27.98 19.55
C TRP A 404 -4.27 26.61 18.87
N VAL A 405 -3.45 26.54 17.81
CA VAL A 405 -3.24 25.30 17.04
C VAL A 405 -2.67 24.19 17.91
N GLY A 406 -1.62 24.47 18.68
CA GLY A 406 -1.02 23.48 19.58
C GLY A 406 -1.96 23.08 20.73
N GLN A 407 -2.73 24.04 21.25
CA GLN A 407 -3.72 23.78 22.29
C GLN A 407 -4.85 22.87 21.79
N ALA A 408 -5.36 23.12 20.59
CA ALA A 408 -6.41 22.33 19.97
C ALA A 408 -5.92 20.93 19.56
N ALA A 409 -4.67 20.79 19.10
CA ALA A 409 -4.07 19.49 18.80
C ALA A 409 -4.05 18.56 20.03
N GLY A 410 -3.76 19.11 21.22
CA GLY A 410 -3.77 18.37 22.49
C GLY A 410 -5.16 17.93 22.96
N ARG A 411 -6.24 18.42 22.34
CA ARG A 411 -7.63 18.03 22.63
C ARG A 411 -8.20 16.99 21.67
N ALA A 412 -7.42 16.57 20.67
CA ALA A 412 -7.88 15.62 19.68
C ALA A 412 -8.40 14.33 20.35
N GLY A 413 -9.58 13.90 19.92
CA GLY A 413 -10.22 12.70 20.47
C GLY A 413 -9.46 11.40 20.14
N GLU A 414 -10.03 10.28 20.61
CA GLU A 414 -9.51 8.95 20.31
C GLU A 414 -9.39 8.73 18.79
N ALA A 415 -8.22 8.27 18.36
CA ALA A 415 -8.00 7.94 16.96
C ALA A 415 -8.87 6.75 16.54
N VAL A 416 -9.47 6.83 15.36
CA VAL A 416 -10.20 5.74 14.70
C VAL A 416 -9.68 5.53 13.28
N ARG A 417 -10.08 4.42 12.64
CA ARG A 417 -9.84 4.21 11.21
C ARG A 417 -10.77 5.16 10.47
N CYS A 418 -10.32 6.39 10.26
CA CYS A 418 -11.09 7.40 9.55
C CYS A 418 -11.29 7.02 8.07
N ASP A 419 -12.19 7.73 7.40
CA ASP A 419 -12.38 7.64 5.96
C ASP A 419 -11.27 8.37 5.22
N GLY A 420 -10.88 9.58 5.64
CA GLY A 420 -9.80 10.35 5.02
C GLY A 420 -10.08 10.85 3.59
N ARG A 421 -11.28 10.62 3.02
CA ARG A 421 -11.72 11.21 1.74
C ARG A 421 -13.20 11.58 1.77
N MET A 422 -13.49 12.87 2.00
CA MET A 422 -14.88 13.32 2.18
C MET A 422 -15.40 14.23 1.05
N GLY A 423 -14.66 14.33 -0.06
CA GLY A 423 -14.97 15.25 -1.16
C GLY A 423 -16.14 14.82 -2.06
N PRO A 424 -16.59 15.71 -2.96
CA PRO A 424 -17.77 15.47 -3.80
C PRO A 424 -17.82 14.17 -4.59
N PRO A 425 -16.72 13.71 -5.23
CA PRO A 425 -16.75 12.48 -6.04
C PRO A 425 -17.00 11.21 -5.23
N GLU A 426 -16.87 11.29 -3.91
CA GLU A 426 -17.01 10.17 -2.99
C GLU A 426 -18.48 9.88 -2.64
N TRP A 427 -19.42 10.76 -2.99
CA TRP A 427 -20.82 10.62 -2.61
C TRP A 427 -21.72 10.44 -3.83
N LEU A 428 -22.56 9.41 -3.79
CA LEU A 428 -23.63 9.19 -4.77
C LEU A 428 -24.99 9.37 -4.12
N ARG A 429 -25.91 9.98 -4.87
CA ARG A 429 -27.34 9.88 -4.64
C ARG A 429 -27.90 8.69 -5.42
N ARG A 430 -28.48 7.74 -4.69
CA ARG A 430 -29.12 6.54 -5.23
C ARG A 430 -30.49 6.87 -5.86
N PRO A 431 -31.04 6.01 -6.74
CA PRO A 431 -32.35 6.20 -7.33
C PRO A 431 -33.50 6.31 -6.31
N ASP A 432 -33.38 5.62 -5.17
CA ASP A 432 -34.32 5.69 -4.04
C ASP A 432 -34.24 7.00 -3.23
N GLY A 433 -33.33 7.90 -3.60
CA GLY A 433 -33.12 9.19 -2.94
C GLY A 433 -32.12 9.14 -1.78
N GLY A 434 -31.66 7.96 -1.37
CA GLY A 434 -30.62 7.78 -0.36
C GLY A 434 -29.23 8.19 -0.84
N PHE A 435 -28.28 8.23 0.09
CA PHE A 435 -26.89 8.56 -0.19
C PHE A 435 -25.97 7.39 0.15
N VAL A 436 -24.91 7.22 -0.62
CA VAL A 436 -23.89 6.19 -0.40
C VAL A 436 -22.50 6.76 -0.61
N LYS A 437 -21.59 6.35 0.28
CA LYS A 437 -20.16 6.62 0.20
C LYS A 437 -19.49 5.59 -0.72
N CYS A 438 -18.74 6.05 -1.71
CA CYS A 438 -18.16 5.20 -2.75
C CYS A 438 -16.93 4.41 -2.29
N ASP A 439 -16.16 4.96 -1.35
CA ASP A 439 -14.89 4.40 -0.91
C ASP A 439 -14.55 4.85 0.51
N ALA A 440 -14.47 3.92 1.46
CA ALA A 440 -14.12 4.21 2.85
C ALA A 440 -13.21 3.11 3.44
N LEU A 441 -12.56 2.34 2.58
CA LEU A 441 -12.07 1.01 2.97
C LEU A 441 -10.72 1.02 3.65
N ASP A 442 -9.74 1.75 3.11
CA ASP A 442 -8.34 1.52 3.48
C ASP A 442 -7.49 2.79 3.61
N HIS A 443 -8.09 3.98 3.59
CA HIS A 443 -7.35 5.24 3.63
C HIS A 443 -6.63 5.48 4.96
N ALA A 444 -7.26 5.21 6.10
CA ALA A 444 -6.57 5.22 7.40
C ALA A 444 -5.41 4.21 7.44
N ASP A 445 -5.43 3.22 6.53
CA ASP A 445 -4.41 2.20 6.33
C ASP A 445 -3.46 2.44 5.15
N ASP A 446 -3.54 3.62 4.53
CA ASP A 446 -2.71 4.03 3.39
C ASP A 446 -1.37 4.59 3.86
N HIS A 447 -0.39 4.67 2.95
CA HIS A 447 0.91 5.29 3.20
C HIS A 447 0.93 6.79 2.86
N PHE A 448 -0.10 7.31 2.18
CA PHE A 448 -0.26 8.75 1.85
C PHE A 448 -1.08 9.54 2.85
N ALA A 449 -2.05 8.89 3.50
CA ALA A 449 -2.92 9.52 4.48
C ALA A 449 -2.18 9.66 5.82
N PRO A 450 -2.58 10.61 6.68
CA PRO A 450 -1.96 10.81 7.99
C PRO A 450 -2.15 9.63 8.97
N GLY A 451 -2.80 8.55 8.53
CA GLY A 451 -3.12 7.38 9.34
C GLY A 451 -4.43 7.58 10.10
N PRO A 452 -4.67 6.78 11.15
CA PRO A 452 -5.82 6.93 12.03
C PRO A 452 -5.93 8.31 12.69
N GLN A 453 -7.15 8.85 12.78
CA GLN A 453 -7.44 10.18 13.33
C GLN A 453 -8.78 10.16 14.07
N ALA A 454 -9.04 11.17 14.90
CA ALA A 454 -10.34 11.34 15.54
C ALA A 454 -11.46 11.50 14.49
N PRO A 455 -12.71 11.05 14.75
CA PRO A 455 -13.82 11.14 13.78
C PRO A 455 -14.08 12.57 13.25
N LEU A 456 -13.74 13.60 14.03
CA LEU A 456 -13.89 15.00 13.63
C LEU A 456 -12.98 15.38 12.45
N TRP A 457 -11.93 14.61 12.19
CA TRP A 457 -11.10 14.71 10.98
C TRP A 457 -11.93 14.63 9.70
N ASP A 458 -12.86 13.67 9.61
CA ASP A 458 -13.69 13.48 8.42
C ASP A 458 -14.75 14.58 8.28
N LEU A 459 -15.30 15.08 9.39
CA LEU A 459 -16.21 16.23 9.35
C LEU A 459 -15.51 17.50 8.86
N ALA A 460 -14.31 17.76 9.38
CA ALA A 460 -13.50 18.89 8.96
C ALA A 460 -13.06 18.76 7.49
N GLY A 461 -12.73 17.53 7.07
CA GLY A 461 -12.46 17.20 5.67
C GLY A 461 -13.66 17.43 4.76
N ALA A 462 -14.87 17.05 5.18
CA ALA A 462 -16.09 17.33 4.43
C ALA A 462 -16.31 18.85 4.28
N ALA A 463 -16.19 19.61 5.37
CA ALA A 463 -16.33 21.06 5.33
C ALA A 463 -15.29 21.73 4.42
N ALA A 464 -14.07 21.21 4.39
CA ALA A 464 -13.01 21.66 3.52
C ALA A 464 -13.28 21.34 2.04
N GLU A 465 -13.53 20.07 1.70
CA GLU A 465 -13.66 19.64 0.31
C GLU A 465 -14.93 20.16 -0.37
N TRP A 466 -16.00 20.42 0.40
CA TRP A 466 -17.26 21.00 -0.10
C TRP A 466 -17.36 22.51 0.03
N GLU A 467 -16.30 23.18 0.51
CA GLU A 467 -16.27 24.63 0.75
C GLU A 467 -17.48 25.14 1.55
N MET A 468 -17.85 24.41 2.60
CA MET A 468 -19.05 24.70 3.39
C MET A 468 -18.99 26.08 4.05
N GLY A 469 -20.06 26.87 3.85
CA GLY A 469 -20.31 28.09 4.60
C GLY A 469 -20.84 27.82 6.03
N PRO A 470 -21.02 28.87 6.86
CA PRO A 470 -21.40 28.73 8.26
C PRO A 470 -22.68 27.91 8.48
N ALA A 471 -23.74 28.15 7.70
CA ALA A 471 -25.01 27.43 7.82
C ALA A 471 -24.86 25.92 7.59
N ALA A 472 -24.12 25.51 6.54
CA ALA A 472 -23.90 24.10 6.24
C ALA A 472 -23.05 23.40 7.31
N ARG A 473 -22.05 24.11 7.88
CA ARG A 473 -21.24 23.61 8.99
C ARG A 473 -22.06 23.38 10.25
N GLY A 474 -22.92 24.35 10.61
CA GLY A 474 -23.84 24.24 11.74
C GLY A 474 -24.75 23.01 11.59
N ARG A 475 -25.37 22.85 10.41
CA ARG A 475 -26.21 21.68 10.10
C ARG A 475 -25.45 20.36 10.15
N LEU A 476 -24.22 20.29 9.61
CA LEU A 476 -23.39 19.10 9.69
C LEU A 476 -23.09 18.70 11.15
N VAL A 477 -22.77 19.69 11.98
CA VAL A 477 -22.51 19.51 13.41
C VAL A 477 -23.76 19.05 14.15
N GLU A 478 -24.94 19.64 13.87
CA GLU A 478 -26.23 19.22 14.45
C GLU A 478 -26.53 17.75 14.13
N HIS A 479 -26.40 17.34 12.86
CA HIS A 479 -26.60 15.94 12.45
C HIS A 479 -25.62 15.00 13.15
N TRP A 480 -24.34 15.38 13.25
CA TRP A 480 -23.35 14.57 13.93
C TRP A 480 -23.63 14.44 15.43
N GLN A 481 -24.07 15.52 16.09
CA GLN A 481 -24.48 15.48 17.49
C GLN A 481 -25.63 14.50 17.71
N ALA A 482 -26.66 14.57 16.86
CA ALA A 482 -27.81 13.70 16.94
C ALA A 482 -27.46 12.21 16.79
N GLN A 483 -26.47 11.89 15.95
CA GLN A 483 -26.10 10.50 15.62
C GLN A 483 -24.99 9.94 16.52
N SER A 484 -24.08 10.78 17.02
CA SER A 484 -22.97 10.35 17.87
C SER A 484 -23.30 10.40 19.37
N GLY A 485 -24.31 11.19 19.77
CA GLY A 485 -24.65 11.46 21.16
C GLY A 485 -23.65 12.39 21.88
N GLY A 486 -22.64 12.92 21.18
CA GLY A 486 -21.63 13.82 21.73
C GLY A 486 -21.69 15.21 21.10
N ARG A 487 -21.14 16.22 21.78
CA ARG A 487 -20.92 17.55 21.20
C ARG A 487 -19.49 17.63 20.63
N PRO A 488 -19.29 17.99 19.37
CA PRO A 488 -17.95 18.09 18.81
C PRO A 488 -17.24 19.32 19.38
N ASP A 489 -15.97 19.17 19.73
CA ASP A 489 -15.14 20.29 20.13
C ASP A 489 -14.86 21.16 18.89
N ARG A 490 -15.21 22.45 18.98
CA ARG A 490 -15.03 23.43 17.90
C ARG A 490 -13.56 23.76 17.67
N GLU A 491 -12.74 23.74 18.72
CA GLU A 491 -11.30 23.94 18.60
C GLU A 491 -10.66 22.75 17.88
N GLU A 492 -11.07 21.53 18.21
CA GLU A 492 -10.62 20.32 17.52
C GLU A 492 -11.03 20.32 16.04
N LEU A 493 -12.28 20.68 15.72
CA LEU A 493 -12.74 20.83 14.32
C LEU A 493 -11.94 21.89 13.55
N ALA A 494 -11.59 23.01 14.18
CA ALA A 494 -10.76 24.03 13.57
C ALA A 494 -9.33 23.54 13.31
N PHE A 495 -8.75 22.80 14.26
CA PHE A 495 -7.44 22.16 14.09
C PHE A 495 -7.45 21.16 12.94
N HIS A 496 -8.40 20.23 12.91
CA HIS A 496 -8.51 19.24 11.85
C HIS A 496 -8.77 19.89 10.48
N GLU A 497 -9.53 20.98 10.39
CA GLU A 497 -9.72 21.69 9.11
C GLU A 497 -8.41 22.29 8.62
N ALA A 498 -7.65 22.95 9.49
CA ALA A 498 -6.34 23.51 9.14
C ALA A 498 -5.36 22.39 8.74
N ALA A 499 -5.28 21.31 9.50
CA ALA A 499 -4.44 20.17 9.20
C ALA A 499 -4.84 19.47 7.89
N TRP A 500 -6.14 19.32 7.61
CA TRP A 500 -6.65 18.76 6.35
C TRP A 500 -6.22 19.63 5.17
N ARG A 501 -6.40 20.96 5.27
CA ARG A 501 -5.98 21.89 4.22
C ARG A 501 -4.48 21.85 3.99
N ALA A 502 -3.67 21.77 5.05
CA ALA A 502 -2.22 21.64 4.94
C ALA A 502 -1.80 20.31 4.28
N TRP A 503 -2.36 19.19 4.71
CA TRP A 503 -2.10 17.88 4.10
C TRP A 503 -2.46 17.86 2.61
N ARG A 504 -3.65 18.35 2.24
CA ARG A 504 -4.10 18.42 0.84
C ARG A 504 -3.26 19.36 -0.01
N LEU A 505 -2.80 20.48 0.55
CA LEU A 505 -1.86 21.38 -0.11
C LEU A 505 -0.54 20.66 -0.40
N GLY A 506 0.06 20.02 0.61
CA GLY A 506 1.29 19.25 0.44
C GLY A 506 1.14 18.12 -0.60
N TYR A 507 -0.02 17.46 -0.64
CA TYR A 507 -0.33 16.44 -1.63
C TYR A 507 -0.46 17.01 -3.05
N ALA A 508 -1.21 18.10 -3.22
CA ALA A 508 -1.39 18.75 -4.50
C ALA A 508 -0.08 19.31 -5.08
N ASP A 509 0.78 19.87 -4.22
CA ASP A 509 2.10 20.35 -4.63
C ASP A 509 3.03 19.20 -5.04
N LEU A 510 2.98 18.04 -4.36
CA LEU A 510 3.72 16.85 -4.82
C LEU A 510 3.24 16.44 -6.21
N ALA A 511 1.92 16.26 -6.37
CA ALA A 511 1.32 15.83 -7.63
C ALA A 511 1.66 16.78 -8.79
N ALA A 512 1.65 18.09 -8.54
CA ALA A 512 2.03 19.10 -9.54
C ALA A 512 3.52 19.06 -9.93
N ARG A 513 4.39 18.43 -9.14
CA ARG A 513 5.83 18.28 -9.41
C ARG A 513 6.17 16.93 -10.03
N THR A 514 5.34 15.91 -9.83
CA THR A 514 5.60 14.54 -10.28
C THR A 514 4.88 14.17 -11.57
N LEU A 515 3.78 14.85 -11.90
CA LEU A 515 2.95 14.54 -13.06
C LEU A 515 3.22 15.47 -14.26
N PRO A 516 3.04 14.97 -15.50
CA PRO A 516 3.25 15.75 -16.72
C PRO A 516 2.21 16.86 -16.92
N GLU A 517 0.98 16.69 -16.41
CA GLU A 517 -0.12 17.67 -16.52
C GLU A 517 -0.46 18.28 -15.15
N PRO A 518 0.29 19.30 -14.70
CA PRO A 518 0.15 19.82 -13.34
C PRO A 518 -0.98 20.85 -13.16
N GLY A 519 -1.65 21.29 -14.23
CA GLY A 519 -2.55 22.45 -14.19
C GLY A 519 -3.67 22.35 -13.16
N ALA A 520 -4.41 21.24 -13.16
CA ALA A 520 -5.49 21.00 -12.20
C ALA A 520 -4.95 20.82 -10.77
N TRP A 521 -3.76 20.22 -10.60
CA TRP A 521 -3.12 20.08 -9.29
C TRP A 521 -2.62 21.41 -8.72
N ARG A 522 -2.14 22.34 -9.56
CA ARG A 522 -1.79 23.70 -9.13
C ARG A 522 -3.03 24.49 -8.67
N ALA A 523 -4.16 24.32 -9.35
CA ALA A 523 -5.43 24.91 -8.93
C ALA A 523 -5.89 24.34 -7.57
N GLU A 524 -5.75 23.03 -7.36
CA GLU A 524 -6.00 22.40 -6.07
C GLU A 524 -5.10 22.93 -4.95
N ALA A 525 -3.79 23.05 -5.21
CA ALA A 525 -2.85 23.63 -4.26
C ALA A 525 -3.24 25.08 -3.91
N ALA A 526 -3.58 25.91 -4.90
CA ALA A 526 -4.05 27.28 -4.65
C ALA A 526 -5.33 27.33 -3.80
N ARG A 527 -6.30 26.44 -4.07
CA ARG A 527 -7.54 26.32 -3.30
C ARG A 527 -7.25 25.97 -1.83
N HIS A 528 -6.42 24.95 -1.60
CA HIS A 528 -6.07 24.52 -0.25
C HIS A 528 -5.18 25.51 0.50
N ARG A 529 -4.29 26.23 -0.19
CA ARG A 529 -3.51 27.35 0.37
C ARG A 529 -4.40 28.49 0.86
N GLY A 530 -5.35 28.94 0.03
CA GLY A 530 -6.32 29.96 0.42
C GLY A 530 -7.21 29.50 1.58
N GLY A 531 -7.66 28.25 1.53
CA GLY A 531 -8.45 27.62 2.59
C GLY A 531 -7.70 27.52 3.92
N LEU A 532 -6.42 27.14 3.90
CA LEU A 532 -5.56 27.06 5.08
C LEU A 532 -5.44 28.41 5.78
N ARG A 533 -5.14 29.49 5.04
CA ARG A 533 -5.05 30.85 5.60
C ARG A 533 -6.35 31.27 6.28
N ARG A 534 -7.50 30.99 5.65
CA ARG A 534 -8.81 31.30 6.23
C ARG A 534 -9.11 30.45 7.47
N ALA A 535 -8.75 29.17 7.47
CA ALA A 535 -8.94 28.28 8.63
C ALA A 535 -8.12 28.75 9.83
N LEU A 536 -6.84 29.10 9.62
CA LEU A 536 -5.95 29.62 10.65
C LEU A 536 -6.45 30.95 11.24
N ALA A 537 -6.96 31.84 10.38
CA ALA A 537 -7.48 33.14 10.81
C ALA A 537 -8.81 33.04 11.59
N ARG A 538 -9.72 32.11 11.22
CA ARG A 538 -11.00 31.95 11.90
C ARG A 538 -10.91 31.19 13.22
N GLY A 539 -10.04 30.17 13.28
CA GLY A 539 -10.02 29.22 14.40
C GLY A 539 -11.41 28.64 14.71
N ALA A 540 -11.72 28.47 15.99
CA ALA A 540 -12.98 27.90 16.46
C ALA A 540 -14.23 28.71 16.07
N ALA A 541 -14.11 30.02 15.80
CA ALA A 541 -15.24 30.86 15.37
C ALA A 541 -15.78 30.44 13.98
N GLY A 542 -14.99 29.71 13.18
CA GLY A 542 -15.43 29.14 11.91
C GLY A 542 -16.43 27.98 12.04
N TRP A 543 -16.62 27.46 13.26
CA TRP A 543 -17.55 26.40 13.63
C TRP A 543 -18.63 26.90 14.63
N GLY A 544 -18.80 28.22 14.64
CA GLY A 544 -19.66 29.02 15.53
C GLY A 544 -21.14 28.81 15.35
#